data_AF-A0A6B3EGG4-F1
#
_entry.id   AF-A0A6B3EGG4-F1
#
_cell.length_a   1.000
_cell.length_b   1.000
_cell.length_c   1.000
_cell.angle_alpha   90.00
_cell.angle_beta   90.00
_cell.angle_gamma   90.00
#
_symmetry.space_group_name_H-M   'P 1'
#
loop_
_entity.id
_entity.type
_entity.pdbx_description
1 polymer ?
#
loop_
_entity_poly.entity_id
_entity_poly.type
_entity_poly.pdbx_seq_one_letter_code
_entity_poly.pdbx_strand_id
1 'polypeptide(L)'
;VPALLAGIWGSDAHKFPGPEALGDTFGLLGARVPVNRLVLVAAAVVVWAALKLFLDRTRHGLVVRAGVEDRAMVTALGIDVRKAFTLVFAIGGAAAALGGALGGLYFGSVDPRQGTSLLIFAFVVVVTGGMGSVSGAAVASVVIGLVQQFAN
;
A
#
# COMPACT_ATOMS: atom_id res chain seq x y z
N VAL A 1 17.22 12.32 -2.45
CA VAL A 1 16.11 12.27 -1.47
C VAL A 1 16.58 11.82 -0.08
N PRO A 2 17.28 10.68 0.09
CA PRO A 2 17.67 10.20 1.44
C PRO A 2 18.55 11.18 2.22
N ALA A 3 19.48 11.85 1.53
CA ALA A 3 20.35 12.88 2.13
C ALA A 3 19.60 14.14 2.60
N LEU A 4 18.52 14.52 1.90
CA LEU A 4 17.67 15.66 2.30
C LEU A 4 16.80 15.29 3.51
N LEU A 5 16.27 14.07 3.54
CA LEU A 5 15.50 13.55 4.67
C LEU A 5 16.37 13.41 5.93
N ALA A 6 17.58 12.87 5.79
CA ALA A 6 18.53 12.78 6.90
C ALA A 6 19.01 14.15 7.40
N GLY A 7 19.08 15.16 6.52
CA GLY A 7 19.44 16.53 6.89
C GLY A 7 18.35 17.28 7.67
N ILE A 8 17.07 16.98 7.42
CA ILE A 8 15.92 17.65 8.08
C ILE A 8 15.45 16.88 9.33
N TRP A 9 15.42 15.54 9.27
CA TRP A 9 14.87 14.68 10.31
C TRP A 9 15.90 13.87 11.09
N GLY A 10 17.20 14.01 10.78
CA GLY A 10 18.26 13.23 11.40
C GLY A 10 18.41 11.83 10.79
N SER A 11 19.56 11.20 11.04
CA SER A 11 19.86 9.83 10.60
C SER A 11 19.44 8.77 11.61
N ASP A 12 18.92 9.17 12.76
CA ASP A 12 18.63 8.26 13.88
C ASP A 12 17.23 7.65 13.77
N ALA A 13 17.15 6.36 14.09
CA ALA A 13 15.91 5.62 14.07
C ALA A 13 15.00 6.10 15.21
N HIS A 14 13.94 6.82 14.86
CA HIS A 14 12.92 7.22 15.85
C HIS A 14 11.97 6.06 16.10
N LYS A 15 11.77 5.71 17.38
CA LYS A 15 10.80 4.69 17.78
C LYS A 15 9.40 5.12 17.41
N PHE A 16 8.67 4.26 16.72
CA PHE A 16 7.28 4.50 16.38
C PHE A 16 6.42 4.18 17.64
N PRO A 17 5.63 5.13 18.16
CA PRO A 17 4.80 4.88 19.33
C PRO A 17 3.67 3.91 18.97
N GLY A 18 3.85 2.63 19.29
CA GLY A 18 2.80 1.62 19.19
C GLY A 18 1.91 1.66 20.45
N PRO A 19 0.57 1.67 20.32
CA PRO A 19 -0.32 1.52 21.47
C PRO A 19 -0.01 0.22 22.24
N GLU A 20 0.10 0.28 23.57
CA GLU A 20 0.38 -0.90 24.43
C GLU A 20 -0.64 -2.03 24.23
N ALA A 21 -1.87 -1.70 23.79
CA ALA A 21 -2.92 -2.65 23.43
C ALA A 21 -2.60 -3.57 22.22
N LEU A 22 -1.55 -3.27 21.43
CA LEU A 22 -1.07 -4.13 20.32
C LEU A 22 0.06 -5.09 20.75
N GLY A 23 0.51 -4.99 22.00
CA GLY A 23 1.47 -5.92 22.62
C GLY A 23 0.83 -7.23 23.09
N ASP A 24 -0.49 -7.28 23.18
CA ASP A 24 -1.21 -8.50 23.49
C ASP A 24 -0.94 -9.56 22.44
N THR A 25 -0.72 -10.78 22.92
CA THR A 25 -0.31 -11.90 22.10
C THR A 25 -1.48 -12.87 22.01
N PHE A 26 -2.06 -13.00 20.82
CA PHE A 26 -3.13 -13.96 20.60
C PHE A 26 -2.50 -15.33 20.31
N GLY A 27 -2.86 -16.34 21.11
CA GLY A 27 -2.44 -17.73 20.88
C GLY A 27 -3.31 -18.37 19.81
N LEU A 28 -2.75 -18.64 18.64
CA LEU A 28 -3.39 -19.40 17.56
C LEU A 28 -2.59 -20.69 17.35
N LEU A 29 -3.23 -21.85 17.56
CA LEU A 29 -2.65 -23.18 17.31
C LEU A 29 -1.27 -23.42 17.96
N GLY A 30 -1.02 -22.85 19.15
CA GLY A 30 0.25 -23.00 19.88
C GLY A 30 1.35 -21.98 19.50
N ALA A 31 1.12 -21.14 18.49
CA ALA A 31 2.00 -20.03 18.12
C ALA A 31 1.50 -18.70 18.74
N ARG A 32 2.43 -17.96 19.33
CA ARG A 32 2.20 -16.62 19.88
C ARG A 32 2.29 -15.57 18.76
N VAL A 33 1.14 -15.08 18.29
CA VAL A 33 1.10 -14.05 17.24
C VAL A 33 0.75 -12.70 17.89
N PRO A 34 1.62 -11.67 17.76
CA PRO A 34 1.29 -10.33 18.23
C PRO A 34 0.05 -9.80 17.51
N VAL A 35 -0.89 -9.20 18.25
CA VAL A 35 -2.13 -8.60 17.70
C VAL A 35 -1.81 -7.57 16.61
N ASN A 36 -0.66 -6.90 16.71
CA ASN A 36 -0.16 -6.01 15.66
C ASN A 36 -0.17 -6.64 14.26
N ARG A 37 0.31 -7.88 14.12
CA ARG A 37 0.37 -8.56 12.81
C ARG A 37 -1.02 -8.86 12.25
N LEU A 38 -1.98 -9.19 13.12
CA LEU A 38 -3.37 -9.41 12.71
C LEU A 38 -4.02 -8.12 12.22
N VAL A 39 -3.75 -7.00 12.90
CA VAL A 39 -4.24 -5.67 12.47
C VAL A 39 -3.65 -5.27 11.13
N LEU A 40 -2.35 -5.51 10.90
CA LEU A 40 -1.69 -5.27 9.61
C LEU A 40 -2.34 -6.07 8.47
N VAL A 41 -2.58 -7.37 8.68
CA VAL A 41 -3.25 -8.23 7.68
C VAL A 41 -4.68 -7.79 7.44
N ALA A 42 -5.44 -7.48 8.51
CA ALA A 42 -6.81 -6.99 8.40
C ALA A 42 -6.86 -5.67 7.62
N ALA A 43 -5.97 -4.72 7.92
CA ALA A 43 -5.89 -3.46 7.21
C ALA A 43 -5.55 -3.65 5.73
N ALA A 44 -4.60 -4.54 5.40
CA ALA A 44 -4.26 -4.85 4.02
C ALA A 44 -5.44 -5.43 3.23
N VAL A 45 -6.19 -6.37 3.83
CA VAL A 45 -7.39 -6.97 3.22
C VAL A 45 -8.48 -5.91 3.03
N VAL A 46 -8.70 -5.04 4.03
CA VAL A 46 -9.69 -3.95 3.94
C VAL A 46 -9.33 -2.97 2.83
N VAL A 47 -8.07 -2.54 2.75
CA VAL A 47 -7.61 -1.62 1.69
C VAL A 47 -7.76 -2.27 0.31
N TRP A 48 -7.33 -3.51 0.15
CA TRP A 48 -7.49 -4.24 -1.10
C TRP A 48 -8.96 -4.38 -1.52
N ALA A 49 -9.83 -4.79 -0.59
CA ALA A 49 -11.26 -4.95 -0.84
C ALA A 49 -11.92 -3.59 -1.17
N ALA A 50 -11.54 -2.53 -0.46
CA ALA A 50 -12.04 -1.18 -0.70
C ALA A 50 -11.64 -0.68 -2.10
N LEU A 51 -10.37 -0.84 -2.49
CA LEU A 51 -9.92 -0.46 -3.84
C LEU A 51 -10.61 -1.29 -4.93
N LYS A 52 -10.72 -2.61 -4.73
CA LYS A 52 -11.41 -3.50 -5.68
C LYS A 52 -12.87 -3.08 -5.86
N LEU A 53 -13.59 -2.90 -4.76
CA LEU A 53 -14.99 -2.46 -4.79
C LEU A 53 -15.12 -1.09 -5.44
N PHE A 54 -14.23 -0.16 -5.11
CA PHE A 54 -14.20 1.16 -5.71
C PHE A 54 -14.04 1.10 -7.23
N LEU A 55 -13.08 0.30 -7.72
CA LEU A 55 -12.79 0.22 -9.16
C LEU A 55 -13.85 -0.56 -9.95
N ASP A 56 -14.38 -1.64 -9.36
CA ASP A 56 -15.33 -2.54 -10.03
C ASP A 56 -16.78 -2.04 -9.99
N ARG A 57 -17.21 -1.44 -8.87
CA ARG A 57 -18.63 -1.09 -8.65
C ARG A 57 -18.96 0.39 -8.76
N THR A 58 -17.98 1.30 -8.74
CA THR A 58 -18.30 2.74 -8.83
C THR A 58 -18.28 3.25 -10.27
N ARG A 59 -19.12 4.24 -10.55
CA ARG A 59 -19.13 4.96 -11.84
C ARG A 59 -17.78 5.60 -12.14
N HIS A 60 -17.08 6.09 -11.12
CA HIS A 60 -15.73 6.63 -11.25
C HIS A 60 -14.73 5.55 -11.68
N GLY A 61 -14.82 4.34 -11.12
CA GLY A 61 -13.98 3.21 -11.54
C GLY A 61 -14.18 2.79 -13.00
N LEU A 62 -15.43 2.85 -13.50
CA LEU A 62 -15.73 2.60 -14.92
C LEU A 62 -15.07 3.66 -15.83
N VAL A 63 -15.22 4.94 -15.47
CA VAL A 63 -14.62 6.06 -16.22
C VAL A 63 -13.11 5.97 -16.24
N VAL A 64 -12.49 5.56 -15.13
CA VAL A 64 -11.02 5.39 -15.05
C VAL A 64 -10.56 4.27 -15.97
N ARG A 65 -11.23 3.10 -15.95
CA ARG A 65 -10.89 1.99 -16.84
C ARG A 65 -11.05 2.36 -18.32
N ALA A 66 -12.18 2.97 -18.67
CA ALA A 66 -12.42 3.49 -20.03
C ALA A 66 -11.40 4.56 -20.43
N GLY A 67 -10.99 5.42 -19.48
CA GLY A 67 -10.00 6.47 -19.71
C GLY A 67 -8.57 5.94 -19.85
N VAL A 68 -8.25 4.76 -19.31
CA VAL A 68 -6.95 4.11 -19.56
C VAL A 68 -6.90 3.53 -20.97
N GLU A 69 -8.03 3.06 -21.49
CA GLU A 69 -8.17 2.49 -22.83
C GLU A 69 -8.19 3.58 -23.92
N ASP A 70 -9.11 4.56 -23.81
CA ASP A 70 -9.17 5.70 -24.74
C ASP A 70 -9.62 6.99 -24.04
N ARG A 71 -8.64 7.86 -23.72
CA ARG A 71 -8.91 9.18 -23.11
C ARG A 71 -9.68 10.11 -24.04
N ALA A 72 -9.45 10.04 -25.35
CA ALA A 72 -10.08 10.94 -26.31
C ALA A 72 -11.58 10.62 -26.41
N MET A 73 -11.94 9.34 -26.47
CA MET A 73 -13.34 8.90 -26.49
C MET A 73 -14.09 9.29 -25.21
N VAL A 74 -13.49 9.10 -24.02
CA VAL A 74 -14.11 9.49 -22.74
C VAL A 74 -14.32 11.00 -22.65
N THR A 75 -13.37 11.79 -23.17
CA THR A 75 -13.49 13.25 -23.20
C THR A 75 -14.57 13.71 -24.18
N ALA A 76 -14.72 13.04 -25.33
CA ALA A 76 -15.76 13.32 -26.33
C ALA A 76 -17.18 13.05 -25.80
N LEU A 77 -17.32 12.11 -24.85
CA LEU A 77 -18.57 11.85 -24.11
C LEU A 77 -18.90 12.94 -23.07
N GLY A 78 -18.11 14.00 -22.97
CA GLY A 78 -18.31 15.12 -22.04
C GLY A 78 -17.88 14.79 -20.60
N ILE A 79 -17.13 13.71 -20.39
CA ILE A 79 -16.65 13.33 -19.06
C ILE A 79 -15.30 14.00 -18.79
N ASP A 80 -15.21 14.72 -17.67
CA ASP A 80 -13.96 15.32 -17.19
C ASP A 80 -12.95 14.25 -16.76
N VAL A 81 -12.15 13.75 -17.70
CA VAL A 81 -11.06 12.78 -17.44
C VAL A 81 -10.11 13.30 -16.37
N ARG A 82 -9.83 14.61 -16.35
CA ARG A 82 -8.94 15.23 -15.37
C ARG A 82 -9.43 15.00 -13.93
N LYS A 83 -10.72 15.20 -13.65
CA LYS A 83 -11.29 14.98 -12.31
C LYS A 83 -11.21 13.51 -11.88
N ALA A 84 -11.49 12.59 -12.81
CA ALA A 84 -11.38 11.16 -12.55
C ALA A 84 -9.94 10.75 -12.19
N PHE A 85 -8.95 11.23 -12.95
CA PHE A 85 -7.54 10.96 -12.66
C PHE A 85 -7.05 11.60 -11.36
N THR A 86 -7.46 12.84 -11.06
CA THR A 86 -7.12 13.48 -9.78
C THR A 86 -7.66 12.69 -8.59
N LEU A 87 -8.88 12.16 -8.70
CA LEU A 87 -9.48 11.35 -7.64
C LEU A 87 -8.73 10.03 -7.42
N VAL A 88 -8.34 9.33 -8.49
CA VAL A 88 -7.50 8.11 -8.38
C VAL A 88 -6.14 8.44 -7.79
N PHE A 89 -5.53 9.55 -8.18
CA PHE A 89 -4.25 9.98 -7.63
C PHE A 89 -4.36 10.28 -6.12
N ALA A 90 -5.43 10.95 -5.70
CA ALA A 90 -5.70 11.21 -4.28
C ALA A 90 -5.91 9.90 -3.49
N ILE A 91 -6.66 8.95 -4.03
CA ILE A 91 -6.84 7.62 -3.40
C ILE A 91 -5.52 6.86 -3.31
N GLY A 92 -4.70 6.89 -4.38
CA GLY A 92 -3.37 6.28 -4.38
C GLY A 92 -2.44 6.90 -3.35
N GLY A 93 -2.45 8.23 -3.22
CA GLY A 93 -1.69 8.96 -2.20
C GLY A 93 -2.15 8.61 -0.79
N ALA A 94 -3.46 8.53 -0.54
CA ALA A 94 -4.01 8.10 0.74
C ALA A 94 -3.63 6.65 1.08
N ALA A 95 -3.69 5.74 0.11
CA ALA A 95 -3.28 4.35 0.28
C ALA A 95 -1.77 4.22 0.55
N ALA A 96 -0.94 5.02 -0.11
CA ALA A 96 0.51 5.07 0.14
C ALA A 96 0.82 5.61 1.55
N ALA A 97 0.12 6.66 1.98
CA ALA A 97 0.27 7.20 3.34
C ALA A 97 -0.13 6.18 4.41
N LEU A 98 -1.25 5.47 4.22
CA LEU A 98 -1.67 4.38 5.10
C LEU A 98 -0.64 3.24 5.12
N GLY A 99 -0.14 2.82 3.96
CA GLY A 99 0.89 1.79 3.86
C GLY A 99 2.18 2.16 4.58
N GLY A 100 2.63 3.42 4.47
CA GLY A 100 3.78 3.94 5.19
C GLY A 100 3.58 3.96 6.71
N ALA A 101 2.41 4.40 7.18
CA ALA A 101 2.08 4.41 8.61
C ALA A 101 2.04 2.99 9.20
N LEU A 102 1.43 2.04 8.48
CA LEU A 102 1.39 0.63 8.88
C LEU A 102 2.78 -0.01 8.84
N GLY A 103 3.61 0.35 7.85
CA GLY A 103 5.01 -0.06 7.78
C GLY A 103 5.81 0.39 9.00
N GLY A 104 5.66 1.64 9.42
CA GLY A 104 6.29 2.16 10.64
C GLY A 104 5.89 1.39 11.90
N LEU A 105 4.62 0.98 11.99
CA LEU A 105 4.11 0.14 13.08
C LEU A 105 4.66 -1.30 13.03
N TYR A 106 4.97 -1.83 11.85
CA TYR A 106 5.59 -3.15 11.67
C TYR A 106 7.07 -3.17 12.08
N PHE A 107 7.84 -2.18 11.65
CA PHE A 107 9.28 -2.11 11.93
C PHE A 107 9.60 -1.58 13.34
N GLY A 108 8.67 -0.87 14.00
CA GLY A 108 8.84 -0.32 15.35
C GLY A 108 9.81 0.88 15.43
N SER A 109 10.51 1.17 14.33
CA SER A 109 11.34 2.35 14.15
C SER A 109 11.30 2.81 12.70
N VAL A 110 11.45 4.12 12.49
CA VAL A 110 11.48 4.73 11.15
C VAL A 110 12.86 5.32 10.91
N ASP A 111 13.50 4.90 9.83
CA ASP A 111 14.80 5.40 9.34
C ASP A 111 14.61 5.91 7.88
N PRO A 112 15.23 7.05 7.49
CA PRO A 112 15.19 7.58 6.13
C PRO A 112 15.55 6.57 5.01
N ARG A 113 16.34 5.54 5.29
CA ARG A 113 16.75 4.51 4.33
C ARG A 113 15.65 3.49 4.02
N GLN A 114 14.70 3.28 4.94
CA GLN A 114 13.63 2.30 4.77
C GLN A 114 12.74 2.62 3.56
N GLY A 115 12.55 3.90 3.21
CA GLY A 115 11.77 4.28 2.04
C GLY A 115 12.35 3.74 0.73
N THR A 116 13.68 3.71 0.60
CA THR A 116 14.35 3.23 -0.62
C THR A 116 14.19 1.72 -0.79
N SER A 117 14.37 0.94 0.28
CA SER A 117 14.17 -0.51 0.22
C SER A 117 12.70 -0.85 -0.06
N LEU A 118 11.77 -0.17 0.62
CA LEU A 118 10.33 -0.38 0.42
C LEU A 118 9.89 -0.05 -1.02
N LEU A 119 10.47 1.00 -1.63
CA LEU A 119 10.18 1.37 -3.01
C LEU A 119 10.66 0.30 -4.01
N ILE A 120 11.84 -0.29 -3.79
CA ILE A 120 12.34 -1.39 -4.63
C ILE A 120 11.40 -2.59 -4.51
N PHE A 121 10.99 -2.98 -3.30
CA PHE A 121 10.04 -4.07 -3.10
C PHE A 121 8.69 -3.78 -3.75
N ALA A 122 8.15 -2.57 -3.59
CA ALA A 122 6.91 -2.16 -4.23
C ALA A 122 7.00 -2.23 -5.76
N PHE A 123 8.12 -1.81 -6.34
CA PHE A 123 8.35 -1.91 -7.77
C PHE A 123 8.36 -3.37 -8.25
N VAL A 124 9.06 -4.26 -7.55
CA VAL A 124 9.07 -5.71 -7.86
C VAL A 124 7.65 -6.27 -7.81
N VAL A 125 6.89 -5.96 -6.77
CA VAL A 125 5.49 -6.39 -6.61
C VAL A 125 4.60 -5.92 -7.76
N VAL A 126 4.69 -4.64 -8.15
CA VAL A 126 3.84 -4.07 -9.21
C VAL A 126 4.20 -4.65 -10.58
N VAL A 127 5.50 -4.85 -10.85
CA VAL A 127 5.95 -5.44 -12.12
C VAL A 127 5.53 -6.91 -12.20
N THR A 128 5.72 -7.70 -11.15
CA THR A 128 5.31 -9.11 -11.11
C THR A 128 3.79 -9.26 -11.15
N GLY A 129 3.04 -8.38 -10.49
CA GLY A 129 1.58 -8.39 -10.48
C GLY A 129 0.92 -7.85 -11.76
N GLY A 130 1.68 -7.13 -12.59
CA GLY A 130 1.21 -6.50 -13.82
C GLY A 130 0.74 -5.06 -13.62
N MET A 131 1.27 -4.13 -14.43
CA MET A 131 1.09 -2.67 -14.28
C MET A 131 -0.36 -2.16 -14.33
N GLY A 132 -1.31 -2.96 -14.81
CA GLY A 132 -2.73 -2.59 -14.91
C GLY A 132 -3.68 -3.37 -13.99
N SER A 133 -3.19 -4.29 -13.16
CA SER A 133 -4.04 -5.19 -12.37
C SER A 133 -3.84 -5.01 -10.86
N VAL A 134 -4.82 -4.39 -10.21
CA VAL A 134 -4.87 -4.26 -8.74
C VAL A 134 -4.92 -5.63 -8.06
N SER A 135 -5.65 -6.58 -8.65
CA SER A 135 -5.74 -7.95 -8.12
C SER A 135 -4.43 -8.71 -8.28
N GLY A 136 -3.73 -8.55 -9.41
CA GLY A 136 -2.43 -9.16 -9.65
C GLY A 136 -1.36 -8.62 -8.70
N ALA A 137 -1.34 -7.30 -8.46
CA ALA A 137 -0.44 -6.68 -7.49
C ALA A 137 -0.68 -7.20 -6.05
N ALA A 138 -1.94 -7.43 -5.66
CA ALA A 138 -2.25 -7.98 -4.34
C ALA A 138 -1.73 -9.41 -4.17
N VAL A 139 -1.95 -10.28 -5.17
CA VAL A 139 -1.43 -11.65 -5.14
C VAL A 139 0.11 -11.65 -5.14
N ALA A 140 0.73 -10.83 -5.98
CA ALA A 140 2.18 -10.69 -6.03
C ALA A 140 2.76 -10.22 -4.68
N SER A 141 2.09 -9.27 -4.00
CA SER A 141 2.55 -8.76 -2.70
C SER A 141 2.59 -9.85 -1.62
N VAL A 142 1.60 -10.75 -1.62
CA VAL A 142 1.55 -11.88 -0.68
C VAL A 142 2.65 -12.89 -1.00
N VAL A 143 2.81 -13.27 -2.26
CA VAL A 143 3.85 -14.23 -2.67
C VAL A 143 5.25 -13.69 -2.36
N ILE A 144 5.55 -12.46 -2.75
CA ILE A 144 6.86 -11.84 -2.53
C ILE A 144 7.12 -11.64 -1.03
N GLY A 145 6.10 -11.21 -0.26
CA GLY A 145 6.22 -11.07 1.19
C GLY A 145 6.51 -12.40 1.89
N LEU A 146 5.86 -13.48 1.48
CA LEU A 146 6.14 -14.81 2.00
C LEU A 146 7.55 -15.29 1.64
N VAL A 147 7.97 -15.13 0.38
CA VAL A 147 9.32 -15.49 -0.06
C VAL A 147 10.36 -14.73 0.75
N GLN A 148 10.16 -13.42 0.96
CA GLN A 148 11.05 -12.61 1.77
C GLN A 148 11.10 -13.09 3.23
N GLN A 149 9.96 -13.50 3.80
CA GLN A 149 9.88 -13.99 5.17
C GLN A 149 10.52 -15.37 5.37
N PHE A 150 10.59 -16.21 4.34
CA PHE A 150 11.27 -17.51 4.38
C PHE A 150 12.74 -17.45 4.00
N ALA A 151 13.13 -16.49 3.16
CA ALA A 151 14.52 -16.28 2.76
C ALA A 151 15.38 -15.60 3.85
N ASN A 152 14.72 -14.99 4.84
CA ASN A 152 15.32 -14.20 5.92
C ASN A 152 15.14 -14.92 7.26
#